data_AF-K7SPL1-F1
#
_entry.id   AF-K7SPL1-F1
#
_cell.length_a   1.000
_cell.length_b   1.000
_cell.length_c   1.000
_cell.angle_alpha   90.00
_cell.angle_beta   90.00
_cell.angle_gamma   90.00
#
_symmetry.space_group_name_H-M   'P 1'
#
loop_
_entity.id
_entity.type
_entity.pdbx_description
1 polymer ?
#
loop_
_entity_poly.entity_id
_entity_poly.type
_entity_poly.pdbx_seq_one_letter_code
_entity_poly.pdbx_strand_id
1 'polypeptide(L)'
;MDVIQEPLFPLPGDDDSGGVTPSSPHPSRSRRRRRDKAADGGGRPARRRAAGGVAAAGDDADESVQEPSGTLDRPSFVIQTHTAHSLHQDFRLEANGVLVSWALPKGVPTGAQNRLAVQTDDHPLSYATFEGDVEASGHLMSHVEIWDQGVYEIHEWQDAKIVVTLHPAEDAGGLHGQPLTLIFLHTGRPDLQDWLMRRVVRTRSS
;
A
#
# COMPACT_ATOMS: atom_id res chain seq x y z
N MET A 1 5.14 9.78 -25.71
CA MET A 1 5.28 9.75 -24.24
C MET A 1 5.49 8.30 -23.92
N ASP A 2 6.76 7.89 -23.91
CA ASP A 2 7.13 6.52 -23.57
C ASP A 2 6.70 6.30 -22.12
N VAL A 3 5.73 5.40 -21.94
CA VAL A 3 5.45 4.80 -20.65
C VAL A 3 6.76 4.13 -20.26
N ILE A 4 7.41 4.65 -19.23
CA ILE A 4 8.60 4.02 -18.65
C ILE A 4 8.04 2.75 -17.99
N GLN A 5 7.96 1.69 -18.79
CA GLN A 5 7.57 0.38 -18.32
C GLN A 5 8.81 -0.16 -17.64
N GLU A 6 8.84 0.00 -16.31
CA GLU A 6 9.86 -0.57 -15.45
C GLU A 6 10.05 -2.04 -15.81
N PRO A 7 11.28 -2.51 -16.04
CA PRO A 7 11.50 -3.91 -16.29
C PRO A 7 11.06 -4.71 -15.05
N LEU A 8 10.26 -5.75 -15.26
CA LEU A 8 9.88 -6.70 -14.22
C LEU A 8 11.17 -7.37 -13.70
N PHE A 9 11.73 -6.84 -12.62
CA PHE A 9 12.98 -7.33 -12.06
C PHE A 9 12.75 -8.62 -11.27
N PRO A 10 13.65 -9.61 -11.39
CA PRO A 10 13.63 -10.77 -10.52
C PRO A 10 13.97 -10.34 -9.09
N LEU A 11 13.11 -10.72 -8.14
CA LEU A 11 13.35 -10.57 -6.71
C LEU A 11 14.67 -11.28 -6.32
N PRO A 12 15.43 -10.78 -5.34
CA PRO A 12 16.57 -11.51 -4.81
C PRO A 12 16.10 -12.79 -4.09
N GLY A 13 16.26 -13.93 -4.77
CA GLY A 13 16.47 -15.25 -4.18
C GLY A 13 15.36 -15.84 -3.31
N ASP A 14 14.23 -16.21 -3.91
CA ASP A 14 13.42 -17.33 -3.40
C ASP A 14 13.91 -18.63 -4.06
N ASP A 15 14.94 -19.25 -3.48
CA ASP A 15 15.34 -20.62 -3.80
C ASP A 15 14.42 -21.56 -2.97
N ASP A 16 13.20 -21.82 -3.46
CA ASP A 16 12.43 -23.00 -3.05
C ASP A 16 11.81 -23.69 -4.27
N SER A 17 12.38 -24.85 -4.57
CA SER A 17 11.87 -25.78 -5.56
C SER A 17 10.55 -26.38 -5.06
N GLY A 18 9.42 -25.92 -5.60
CA GLY A 18 8.13 -26.51 -5.27
C GLY A 18 7.02 -26.06 -6.21
N GLY A 19 6.91 -26.70 -7.38
CA GLY A 19 5.82 -26.45 -8.31
C GLY A 19 4.45 -26.73 -7.68
N VAL A 20 3.58 -25.73 -7.67
CA VAL A 20 2.14 -25.91 -7.85
C VAL A 20 1.56 -24.62 -8.42
N THR A 21 0.95 -24.72 -9.59
CA THR A 21 0.04 -23.68 -10.07
C THR A 21 -1.32 -23.91 -9.41
N PRO A 22 -2.01 -22.83 -9.04
CA PRO A 22 -3.44 -22.80 -9.30
C PRO A 22 -3.80 -21.62 -10.17
N SER A 23 -4.28 -21.96 -11.37
CA SER A 23 -5.23 -21.13 -12.11
C SER A 23 -6.44 -20.82 -11.22
N SER A 24 -6.85 -19.55 -11.14
CA SER A 24 -8.27 -19.18 -11.06
C SER A 24 -8.50 -17.66 -11.20
N PRO A 25 -9.71 -17.25 -11.61
CA PRO A 25 -9.91 -16.21 -12.61
C PRO A 25 -10.36 -14.85 -12.03
N HIS A 26 -10.04 -13.78 -12.76
CA HIS A 26 -10.62 -12.44 -12.56
C HIS A 26 -12.13 -12.47 -12.90
N PRO A 27 -13.03 -11.96 -12.02
CA PRO A 27 -14.43 -11.81 -12.36
C PRO A 27 -14.67 -10.58 -13.25
N SER A 28 -15.06 -10.83 -14.49
CA SER A 28 -15.62 -9.83 -15.40
C SER A 28 -16.96 -9.30 -14.88
N ARG A 29 -17.04 -7.99 -14.62
CA ARG A 29 -18.30 -7.30 -14.27
C ARG A 29 -19.22 -7.18 -15.49
N SER A 30 -20.24 -8.02 -15.56
CA SER A 30 -21.38 -7.84 -16.48
C SER A 30 -22.61 -7.29 -15.74
N ARG A 31 -23.02 -6.08 -16.11
CA ARG A 31 -24.29 -5.44 -15.73
C ARG A 31 -25.46 -6.19 -16.37
N ARG A 32 -26.47 -6.59 -15.57
CA ARG A 32 -27.85 -6.78 -16.05
C ARG A 32 -28.86 -6.27 -15.03
N ARG A 33 -29.87 -5.55 -15.55
CA ARG A 33 -31.02 -5.00 -14.85
C ARG A 33 -32.17 -6.03 -14.79
N ARG A 34 -33.00 -5.92 -13.74
CA ARG A 34 -34.49 -6.01 -13.69
C ARG A 34 -35.11 -7.05 -12.72
N ARG A 35 -35.76 -6.49 -11.68
CA ARG A 35 -37.20 -6.61 -11.31
C ARG A 35 -37.69 -7.76 -10.39
N ASP A 36 -38.18 -7.32 -9.21
CA ASP A 36 -39.29 -7.74 -8.32
C ASP A 36 -39.84 -9.17 -8.33
N LYS A 37 -40.01 -9.80 -7.15
CA LYS A 37 -41.31 -10.13 -6.48
C LYS A 37 -41.12 -10.94 -5.17
N ALA A 38 -42.17 -10.94 -4.33
CA ALA A 38 -42.24 -11.14 -2.87
C ALA A 38 -42.49 -12.58 -2.32
N ALA A 39 -42.53 -12.65 -0.97
CA ALA A 39 -43.21 -13.61 -0.05
C ALA A 39 -42.48 -14.94 0.28
N ASP A 40 -42.55 -15.59 1.45
CA ASP A 40 -43.21 -15.43 2.77
C ASP A 40 -42.72 -16.58 3.71
N GLY A 41 -42.83 -16.40 5.04
CA GLY A 41 -42.88 -17.46 6.08
C GLY A 41 -41.54 -18.12 6.49
N GLY A 42 -41.18 -18.34 7.76
CA GLY A 42 -41.89 -18.37 9.04
C GLY A 42 -41.34 -19.54 9.88
N GLY A 43 -41.08 -19.33 11.19
CA GLY A 43 -41.02 -20.43 12.17
C GLY A 43 -39.73 -20.61 13.00
N ARG A 44 -39.76 -20.12 14.24
CA ARG A 44 -39.09 -20.73 15.42
C ARG A 44 -40.12 -21.64 16.12
N PRO A 45 -39.74 -22.70 16.86
CA PRO A 45 -39.56 -22.62 18.33
C PRO A 45 -38.52 -23.63 18.89
N ALA A 46 -37.66 -23.32 19.90
CA ALA A 46 -37.86 -23.27 21.37
C ALA A 46 -37.30 -24.50 22.16
N ARG A 47 -36.41 -24.19 23.15
CA ARG A 47 -36.28 -24.80 24.52
C ARG A 47 -35.70 -26.25 24.58
N ARG A 48 -34.92 -26.73 25.56
CA ARG A 48 -34.79 -26.49 27.02
C ARG A 48 -33.66 -27.40 27.63
N ARG A 49 -32.89 -26.92 28.65
CA ARG A 49 -32.37 -27.53 29.94
C ARG A 49 -31.65 -28.93 29.91
N ALA A 50 -30.71 -29.32 30.79
CA ALA A 50 -29.88 -28.75 31.86
C ALA A 50 -28.89 -29.83 32.42
N ALA A 51 -27.78 -29.39 33.04
CA ALA A 51 -27.07 -29.88 34.25
C ALA A 51 -26.21 -31.19 34.33
N GLY A 52 -24.99 -31.00 34.91
CA GLY A 52 -24.15 -31.95 35.67
C GLY A 52 -22.94 -32.52 34.90
N GLY A 53 -21.65 -32.40 35.25
CA GLY A 53 -20.92 -32.03 36.47
C GLY A 53 -19.95 -33.18 36.86
N VAL A 54 -18.62 -32.99 36.77
CA VAL A 54 -17.52 -33.29 37.74
C VAL A 54 -16.12 -33.31 37.10
N ALA A 55 -15.19 -32.54 37.70
CA ALA A 55 -13.72 -32.66 37.94
C ALA A 55 -12.83 -33.63 37.11
N ALA A 56 -11.51 -33.45 36.92
CA ALA A 56 -10.50 -32.40 37.11
C ALA A 56 -9.15 -32.94 36.53
N ALA A 57 -8.28 -32.05 36.03
CA ALA A 57 -6.83 -32.14 35.77
C ALA A 57 -6.57 -31.28 34.52
N GLY A 58 -5.84 -30.16 34.54
CA GLY A 58 -4.60 -29.89 35.25
C GLY A 58 -3.51 -29.83 34.19
N ASP A 59 -3.34 -28.66 33.57
CA ASP A 59 -2.09 -28.21 32.95
C ASP A 59 -2.19 -26.70 32.73
N ASP A 60 -1.38 -25.98 33.51
CA ASP A 60 -1.17 -24.55 33.46
C ASP A 60 -0.55 -24.14 32.12
N ALA A 61 -1.37 -23.56 31.24
CA ALA A 61 -0.91 -22.71 30.16
C ALA A 61 -1.53 -21.34 30.36
N ASP A 62 -0.70 -20.41 30.80
CA ASP A 62 -0.94 -18.98 30.90
C ASP A 62 -1.39 -18.45 29.53
N GLU A 63 -2.69 -18.48 29.27
CA GLU A 63 -3.32 -17.73 28.18
C GLU A 63 -3.39 -16.27 28.64
N SER A 64 -2.24 -15.63 28.67
CA SER A 64 -2.17 -14.18 28.71
C SER A 64 -2.77 -13.68 27.40
N VAL A 65 -4.07 -13.41 27.45
CA VAL A 65 -4.76 -12.54 26.51
C VAL A 65 -3.96 -11.24 26.50
N GLN A 66 -3.07 -11.11 25.52
CA GLN A 66 -2.47 -9.84 25.19
C GLN A 66 -3.61 -8.98 24.67
N GLU A 67 -4.15 -8.15 25.57
CA GLU A 67 -4.80 -6.89 25.21
C GLU A 67 -3.98 -6.26 24.06
N PRO A 68 -4.58 -5.84 22.94
CA PRO A 68 -3.83 -5.29 21.81
C PRO A 68 -3.07 -4.05 22.30
N SER A 69 -1.79 -4.25 22.58
CA SER A 69 -0.87 -3.21 22.98
C SER A 69 -0.84 -2.19 21.85
N GLY A 70 -1.28 -0.97 22.16
CA GLY A 70 -1.61 0.06 21.19
C GLY A 70 -0.45 0.49 20.31
N THR A 71 -0.44 -0.03 19.09
CA THR A 71 -0.19 0.70 17.86
C THR A 71 -1.24 0.21 16.87
N LEU A 72 -2.20 1.04 16.47
CA LEU A 72 -2.88 0.76 15.22
C LEU A 72 -1.77 0.67 14.17
N ASP A 73 -1.54 -0.51 13.59
CA ASP A 73 -0.52 -0.73 12.55
C ASP A 73 -0.82 0.26 11.42
N ARG A 74 -0.14 1.40 11.45
CA ARG A 74 -0.26 2.40 10.41
C ARG A 74 0.48 1.82 9.20
N PRO A 75 -0.14 1.77 8.02
CA PRO A 75 0.53 1.22 6.84
C PRO A 75 1.81 2.01 6.54
N SER A 76 2.78 1.33 5.95
CA SER A 76 4.10 1.90 5.66
C SER A 76 4.13 2.71 4.36
N PHE A 77 5.08 3.65 4.28
CA PHE A 77 5.45 4.29 3.03
C PHE A 77 6.95 4.20 2.82
N VAL A 78 7.37 4.21 1.56
CA VAL A 78 8.77 4.38 1.18
C VAL A 78 8.88 5.37 0.02
N ILE A 79 9.95 6.15 0.03
CA ILE A 79 10.38 7.00 -1.07
C ILE A 79 11.78 6.53 -1.45
N GLN A 80 11.94 6.01 -2.66
CA GLN A 80 13.22 5.55 -3.18
C GLN A 80 13.72 6.53 -4.23
N THR A 81 15.00 6.88 -4.20
CA THR A 81 15.67 7.55 -5.32
C THR A 81 16.09 6.47 -6.31
N HIS A 82 15.59 6.56 -7.54
CA HIS A 82 15.91 5.62 -8.61
C HIS A 82 16.75 6.32 -9.69
N THR A 83 17.99 5.89 -9.80
CA THR A 83 18.94 6.33 -10.81
C THR A 83 19.01 5.28 -11.91
N ALA A 84 18.17 5.43 -12.94
CA ALA A 84 18.21 4.61 -14.16
C ALA A 84 18.68 5.50 -15.33
N HIS A 85 18.02 5.40 -16.49
CA HIS A 85 18.22 6.36 -17.59
C HIS A 85 17.86 7.81 -17.20
N SER A 86 17.02 7.98 -16.18
CA SER A 86 16.65 9.28 -15.63
C SER A 86 16.51 9.17 -14.12
N LEU A 87 16.98 10.21 -13.43
CA LEU A 87 16.82 10.34 -11.98
C LEU A 87 15.36 10.68 -11.66
N HIS A 88 14.72 9.85 -10.86
CA HIS A 88 13.39 10.11 -10.32
C HIS A 88 13.26 9.54 -8.92
N GLN A 89 12.16 9.87 -8.23
CA GLN A 89 11.82 9.21 -6.98
C GLN A 89 10.62 8.30 -7.18
N ASP A 90 10.70 7.06 -6.73
CA ASP A 90 9.54 6.20 -6.57
C ASP A 90 8.89 6.46 -5.22
N PHE A 91 7.62 6.81 -5.25
CA PHE A 91 6.80 7.02 -4.08
C PHE A 91 5.82 5.87 -3.93
N ARG A 92 5.82 5.21 -2.77
CA ARG A 92 5.06 3.98 -2.57
C ARG A 92 4.29 4.00 -1.26
N LEU A 93 3.05 3.56 -1.30
CA LEU A 93 2.18 3.40 -0.13
C LEU A 93 1.74 1.95 -0.02
N GLU A 94 1.93 1.34 1.14
CA GLU A 94 1.36 0.05 1.46
C GLU A 94 -0.17 0.14 1.51
N ALA A 95 -0.86 -0.58 0.64
CA ALA A 95 -2.30 -0.70 0.65
C ALA A 95 -2.74 -2.05 0.08
N ASN A 96 -3.70 -2.71 0.73
CA ASN A 96 -4.28 -3.99 0.26
C ASN A 96 -3.23 -5.08 -0.03
N GLY A 97 -2.13 -5.13 0.74
CA GLY A 97 -1.10 -6.16 0.61
C GLY A 97 -0.06 -5.90 -0.50
N VAL A 98 -0.08 -4.73 -1.13
CA VAL A 98 0.89 -4.31 -2.14
C VAL A 98 1.37 -2.88 -1.88
N LEU A 99 2.42 -2.47 -2.59
CA LEU A 99 2.90 -1.11 -2.65
C LEU A 99 2.30 -0.41 -3.88
N VAL A 100 1.27 0.41 -3.66
CA VAL A 100 0.71 1.28 -4.70
C VAL A 100 1.73 2.38 -4.97
N SER A 101 2.14 2.50 -6.24
CA SER A 101 3.39 3.15 -6.60
C SER A 101 3.22 4.27 -7.63
N TRP A 102 4.05 5.31 -7.49
CA TRP A 102 4.16 6.42 -8.43
C TRP A 102 5.60 6.84 -8.65
N ALA A 103 6.00 6.98 -9.91
CA ALA A 103 7.24 7.64 -10.29
C ALA A 103 7.08 9.17 -10.25
N LEU A 104 8.00 9.86 -9.57
CA LEU A 104 8.04 11.31 -9.40
C LEU A 104 9.30 11.88 -10.07
N PRO A 105 9.23 12.33 -11.33
CA PRO A 105 10.40 12.86 -12.06
C PRO A 105 11.07 14.08 -11.41
N LYS A 106 10.35 14.77 -10.53
CA LYS A 106 10.83 15.96 -9.80
C LYS A 106 10.75 15.79 -8.28
N GLY A 107 10.62 14.56 -7.82
CA GLY A 107 10.54 14.17 -6.42
C GLY A 107 9.27 14.62 -5.69
N VAL A 108 9.16 14.18 -4.44
CA VAL A 108 8.08 14.52 -3.52
C VAL A 108 8.01 16.04 -3.30
N PRO A 109 6.81 16.66 -3.29
CA PRO A 109 6.69 18.10 -3.06
C PRO A 109 7.01 18.44 -1.61
N THR A 110 8.20 18.98 -1.36
CA THR A 110 8.58 19.54 -0.06
C THR A 110 8.11 20.99 0.14
N GLY A 111 7.70 21.69 -0.94
CA GLY A 111 7.12 23.03 -0.90
C GLY A 111 5.68 23.10 -1.45
N ALA A 112 5.20 24.28 -1.82
CA ALA A 112 3.83 24.50 -2.31
C ALA A 112 3.63 24.17 -3.81
N GLN A 113 4.65 23.65 -4.49
CA GLN A 113 4.58 23.30 -5.90
C GLN A 113 3.76 22.02 -6.14
N ASN A 114 3.11 21.98 -7.30
CA ASN A 114 2.54 20.75 -7.81
C ASN A 114 3.63 19.93 -8.52
N ARG A 115 3.61 18.61 -8.32
CA ARG A 115 4.51 17.64 -8.94
C ARG A 115 3.70 16.65 -9.76
N LEU A 116 4.21 16.29 -10.93
CA LEU A 116 3.67 15.14 -11.68
C LEU A 116 4.03 13.87 -10.90
N ALA A 117 3.05 12.99 -10.76
CA ALA A 117 3.20 11.65 -10.23
C ALA A 117 2.62 10.68 -11.26
N VAL A 118 3.45 9.82 -11.84
CA VAL A 118 3.00 8.84 -12.83
C VAL A 118 2.79 7.53 -12.09
N GLN A 119 1.56 7.03 -12.06
CA GLN A 119 1.27 5.74 -11.43
C GLN A 119 2.00 4.63 -12.19
N THR A 120 2.61 3.73 -11.44
CA THR A 120 3.33 2.56 -11.95
C THR A 120 2.65 1.29 -11.44
N ASP A 121 3.11 0.13 -11.92
CA ASP A 121 2.59 -1.15 -11.45
C ASP A 121 2.80 -1.32 -9.94
N ASP A 122 1.90 -2.06 -9.30
CA ASP A 122 2.02 -2.36 -7.88
C ASP A 122 3.27 -3.21 -7.60
N HIS A 123 3.92 -2.98 -6.46
CA HIS A 123 5.12 -3.70 -6.04
C HIS A 123 4.85 -4.59 -4.81
N PRO A 124 5.61 -5.68 -4.61
CA PRO A 124 5.48 -6.49 -3.39
C PRO A 124 5.97 -5.71 -2.17
N LEU A 125 5.41 -6.01 -0.99
CA LEU A 125 5.78 -5.33 0.27
C LEU A 125 7.27 -5.46 0.60
N SER A 126 7.91 -6.57 0.23
CA SER A 126 9.35 -6.79 0.42
C SER A 126 10.22 -5.76 -0.30
N TYR A 127 9.70 -5.09 -1.33
CA TYR A 127 10.43 -4.05 -2.05
C TYR A 127 10.58 -2.75 -1.25
N ALA A 128 9.81 -2.57 -0.18
CA ALA A 128 9.88 -1.37 0.66
C ALA A 128 11.25 -1.18 1.34
N THR A 129 11.99 -2.26 1.54
CA THR A 129 13.31 -2.25 2.18
C THR A 129 14.45 -2.47 1.18
N PHE A 130 14.17 -2.45 -0.12
CA PHE A 130 15.18 -2.70 -1.15
C PHE A 130 16.05 -1.46 -1.38
N GLU A 131 17.37 -1.68 -1.35
CA GLU A 131 18.41 -0.75 -1.78
C GLU A 131 19.48 -1.54 -2.54
N GLY A 132 20.02 -0.95 -3.61
CA GLY A 132 21.16 -1.53 -4.31
C GLY A 132 21.19 -1.30 -5.81
N ASP A 133 22.20 -1.91 -6.41
CA ASP A 133 22.43 -1.95 -7.84
C ASP A 133 21.58 -3.01 -8.51
N VAL A 134 21.03 -2.66 -9.66
CA VAL A 134 20.35 -3.58 -10.54
C VAL A 134 21.15 -3.71 -11.82
N GLU A 135 21.73 -4.90 -12.03
CA GLU A 135 22.58 -5.20 -13.17
C GLU A 135 21.86 -6.08 -14.20
N ALA A 136 22.15 -5.85 -15.48
CA ALA A 136 21.77 -6.76 -16.55
C ALA A 136 23.01 -7.11 -17.37
N SER A 137 23.29 -8.40 -17.54
CA SER A 137 24.44 -8.89 -18.32
C SER A 137 25.78 -8.27 -17.88
N GLY A 138 25.99 -8.11 -16.58
CA GLY A 138 27.22 -7.55 -15.99
C GLY A 138 27.40 -6.04 -16.17
N HIS A 139 26.32 -5.30 -16.47
CA HIS A 139 26.33 -3.85 -16.56
C HIS A 139 25.27 -3.26 -15.63
N LEU A 140 25.63 -2.22 -14.86
CA LEU A 140 24.70 -1.46 -14.02
C LEU A 140 23.61 -0.81 -14.88
N MET A 141 22.36 -1.20 -14.66
CA MET A 141 21.19 -0.66 -15.34
C MET A 141 20.54 0.45 -14.52
N SER A 142 20.42 0.24 -13.20
CA SER A 142 19.89 1.24 -12.30
C SER A 142 20.39 1.07 -10.87
N HIS A 143 20.32 2.14 -10.09
CA HIS A 143 20.62 2.13 -8.67
C HIS A 143 19.42 2.66 -7.88
N VAL A 144 19.07 1.99 -6.78
CA VAL A 144 17.95 2.35 -5.90
C VAL A 144 18.47 2.60 -4.49
N GLU A 145 18.15 3.76 -3.92
CA GLU A 145 18.43 4.12 -2.52
C GLU A 145 17.14 4.54 -1.82
N ILE A 146 16.96 4.20 -0.55
CA ILE A 146 15.85 4.71 0.24
C ILE A 146 16.14 6.17 0.60
N TRP A 147 15.33 7.07 0.06
CA TRP A 147 15.40 8.50 0.36
C TRP A 147 14.68 8.84 1.66
N ASP A 148 13.54 8.19 1.92
CA ASP A 148 12.76 8.34 3.14
C ASP A 148 11.82 7.14 3.32
N GLN A 149 11.43 6.86 4.56
CA GLN A 149 10.50 5.80 4.92
C GLN A 149 9.82 6.11 6.25
N GLY A 150 8.68 5.46 6.48
CA GLY A 150 7.96 5.56 7.75
C GLY A 150 6.55 5.00 7.64
N VAL A 151 5.65 5.56 8.42
CA VAL A 151 4.23 5.18 8.41
C VAL A 151 3.37 6.33 7.91
N TYR A 152 2.16 6.04 7.47
CA TYR A 152 1.25 7.09 7.03
C TYR A 152 -0.18 6.92 7.56
N GLU A 153 -0.90 8.04 7.63
CA GLU A 153 -2.32 8.09 7.94
C GLU A 153 -3.12 8.37 6.65
N ILE A 154 -4.16 7.58 6.42
CA ILE A 154 -5.10 7.79 5.30
C ILE A 154 -6.23 8.71 5.76
N HIS A 155 -6.44 9.82 5.04
CA HIS A 155 -7.59 10.70 5.22
C HIS A 155 -8.67 10.46 4.17
N GLU A 156 -8.25 10.13 2.94
CA GLU A 156 -9.15 9.88 1.81
C GLU A 156 -8.46 8.98 0.79
N TRP A 157 -9.18 7.97 0.28
CA TRP A 157 -8.68 7.10 -0.79
C TRP A 157 -9.83 6.80 -1.77
N GLN A 158 -9.78 7.45 -2.93
CA GLN A 158 -10.77 7.33 -4.01
C GLN A 158 -10.06 7.28 -5.35
N ASP A 159 -10.73 6.74 -6.37
CA ASP A 159 -10.17 6.54 -7.72
C ASP A 159 -9.51 7.78 -8.32
N ALA A 160 -10.03 8.98 -8.02
CA ALA A 160 -9.51 10.24 -8.56
C ALA A 160 -8.77 11.11 -7.53
N LYS A 161 -8.74 10.70 -6.25
CA LYS A 161 -8.21 11.54 -5.17
C LYS A 161 -7.74 10.70 -3.99
N ILE A 162 -6.49 10.93 -3.58
CA ILE A 162 -5.91 10.33 -2.37
C ILE A 162 -5.38 11.45 -1.48
N VAL A 163 -5.63 11.38 -0.18
CA VAL A 163 -5.12 12.33 0.82
C VAL A 163 -4.51 11.53 1.96
N VAL A 164 -3.22 11.76 2.20
CA VAL A 164 -2.44 11.05 3.23
C VAL A 164 -1.58 12.01 4.03
N THR A 165 -1.29 11.68 5.28
CA THR A 165 -0.23 12.31 6.07
C THR A 165 0.87 11.31 6.32
N LEU A 166 2.07 11.62 5.82
CA LEU A 166 3.27 10.84 6.10
C LEU A 166 3.80 11.21 7.47
N HIS A 167 4.28 10.19 8.19
CA HIS A 167 5.02 10.28 9.43
C HIS A 167 6.38 9.60 9.20
N PRO A 168 7.37 10.35 8.70
CA PRO A 168 8.72 9.84 8.47
C PRO A 168 9.33 9.34 9.78
N ALA A 169 10.16 8.30 9.70
CA ALA A 169 10.97 7.90 10.83
C ALA A 169 11.95 9.04 11.21
N GLU A 170 12.35 9.13 12.48
CA GLU A 170 13.19 10.23 12.96
C GLU A 170 14.58 10.24 12.32
N ASP A 171 15.06 9.07 11.91
CA ASP A 171 16.31 8.83 11.20
C ASP A 171 16.15 8.82 9.66
N ALA A 172 14.93 8.98 9.16
CA ALA A 172 14.68 9.03 7.72
C ALA A 172 15.17 10.36 7.10
N GLY A 173 15.94 10.25 6.02
CA GLY A 173 16.79 11.34 5.54
C GLY A 173 16.04 12.53 4.93
N GLY A 174 15.07 12.27 4.06
CA GLY A 174 14.53 13.29 3.14
C GLY A 174 13.58 14.33 3.73
N LEU A 175 12.71 13.93 4.66
CA LEU A 175 11.67 14.75 5.29
C LEU A 175 12.01 15.13 6.73
N HIS A 176 13.15 14.65 7.24
CA HIS A 176 13.70 15.02 8.56
C HIS A 176 12.73 14.76 9.73
N GLY A 177 12.03 13.61 9.71
CA GLY A 177 11.04 13.26 10.73
C GLY A 177 9.79 14.16 10.75
N GLN A 178 9.64 15.11 9.82
CA GLN A 178 8.54 16.07 9.85
C GLN A 178 7.30 15.53 9.14
N PRO A 179 6.12 15.52 9.80
CA PRO A 179 4.90 15.09 9.14
C PRO A 179 4.57 15.91 7.90
N LEU A 180 4.21 15.22 6.82
CA LEU A 180 3.92 15.81 5.51
C LEU A 180 2.56 15.35 5.02
N THR A 181 1.60 16.29 4.87
CA THR A 181 0.31 15.98 4.26
C THR A 181 0.36 16.19 2.75
N LEU A 182 -0.02 15.16 2.01
CA LEU A 182 -0.03 15.13 0.55
C LEU A 182 -1.45 14.89 0.04
N ILE A 183 -1.76 15.49 -1.10
CA ILE A 183 -2.94 15.18 -1.89
C ILE A 183 -2.51 14.82 -3.32
N PHE A 184 -3.10 13.75 -3.82
CA PHE A 184 -2.94 13.19 -5.15
C PHE A 184 -4.27 13.41 -5.88
N LEU A 185 -4.20 13.94 -7.10
CA LEU A 185 -5.38 14.18 -7.94
C LEU A 185 -5.13 13.54 -9.30
N HIS A 186 -5.95 12.55 -9.67
CA HIS A 186 -5.87 11.95 -11.00
C HIS A 186 -6.26 13.00 -12.03
N THR A 187 -5.51 13.10 -13.14
CA THR A 187 -5.77 14.12 -14.17
C THR A 187 -7.04 13.85 -14.99
N GLY A 188 -7.68 12.69 -14.80
CA GLY A 188 -8.96 12.33 -15.41
C GLY A 188 -8.86 11.90 -16.87
N ARG A 189 -7.64 11.80 -17.42
CA ARG A 189 -7.39 11.24 -18.75
C ARG A 189 -7.35 9.70 -18.63
N PRO A 190 -8.33 8.97 -19.19
CA PRO A 190 -8.52 7.55 -18.90
C PRO A 190 -7.41 6.65 -19.45
N ASP A 191 -6.60 7.16 -20.37
CA ASP A 191 -5.46 6.50 -21.00
C ASP A 191 -4.12 6.81 -20.33
N LEU A 192 -4.10 7.72 -19.33
CA LEU A 192 -2.87 8.19 -18.72
C LEU A 192 -2.89 7.95 -17.22
N GLN A 193 -1.80 7.37 -16.74
CA GLN A 193 -1.52 7.12 -15.33
C GLN A 193 -1.08 8.40 -14.59
N ASP A 194 -1.49 9.57 -15.09
CA ASP A 194 -1.00 10.87 -14.64
C ASP A 194 -1.81 11.36 -13.43
N TRP A 195 -1.09 11.56 -12.34
CA TRP A 195 -1.56 12.21 -11.11
C TRP A 195 -0.81 13.52 -10.87
N LEU A 196 -1.48 14.44 -10.18
CA LEU A 196 -0.88 15.64 -9.63
C LEU A 196 -0.73 15.47 -8.12
N MET A 197 0.51 15.51 -7.63
CA MET A 197 0.82 15.48 -6.21
C MET A 197 1.13 16.90 -5.71
N ARG A 198 0.60 17.26 -4.55
CA ARG A 198 0.94 18.53 -3.88
C ARG A 198 0.96 18.38 -2.36
N ARG A 199 1.80 19.18 -1.72
CA ARG A 199 1.79 19.37 -0.28
C ARG A 199 0.60 20.23 0.13
N VAL A 200 -0.05 19.85 1.23
CA VAL A 200 -1.02 20.68 1.92
C VAL A 200 -0.29 21.46 3.01
N VAL A 201 -0.17 22.78 2.81
CA VAL A 201 0.31 23.68 3.86
C VAL A 201 -0.91 24.08 4.68
N ARG A 202 -1.04 23.55 5.90
CA ARG A 202 -2.04 24.09 6.84
C ARG A 202 -1.64 25.52 7.16
N THR A 203 -2.39 26.48 6.66
CA THR A 203 -2.30 27.86 7.16
C THR A 203 -2.75 27.80 8.61
N ARG A 204 -1.84 28.07 9.56
CA ARG A 204 -2.25 28.28 10.96
C ARG A 204 -3.19 29.48 10.96
N SER A 205 -4.47 29.24 11.24
CA SER A 205 -5.37 30.31 11.65
C SER A 205 -4.77 30.93 12.91
N SER A 206 -4.64 32.25 12.88
CA SER A 206 -3.97 33.08 13.89
C SER A 206 -4.55 32.93 15.30
#